data_AF-A0A815X5N9-F1
#
_entry.id   AF-A0A815X5N9-F1
#
_cell.length_a   1.000
_cell.length_b   1.000
_cell.length_c   1.000
_cell.angle_alpha   90.00
_cell.angle_beta   90.00
_cell.angle_gamma   90.00
#
_symmetry.space_group_name_H-M   'P 1'
#
loop_
_entity.id
_entity.type
_entity.pdbx_description
1 polymer ?
#
loop_
_entity_poly.entity_id
_entity_poly.type
_entity_poly.pdbx_seq_one_letter_code
_entity_poly.pdbx_strand_id
1 'polypeptide(L)'
;MSGKEGIDHRKYGFTKYTTTTSPDGCIPDGAEFTVTLYNTDHKETCKFTAYYHSPSTYEQVFKEARFKTLQWVPYKLDPNVPIKEFFDDFFKYTPAVGLISTKK
;
A
#
# COMPACT_ATOMS: atom_id res chain seq x y z
N MET A 1 -12.53 -21.14 18.80
CA MET A 1 -12.57 -20.11 17.74
C MET A 1 -11.12 -19.69 17.51
N SER A 2 -10.51 -20.19 16.43
CA SER A 2 -9.12 -19.89 16.10
C SER A 2 -9.05 -18.48 15.51
N GLY A 3 -8.51 -17.53 16.28
CA GLY A 3 -8.27 -16.18 15.82
C GLY A 3 -7.18 -16.24 14.75
N LYS A 4 -7.54 -16.01 13.49
CA LYS A 4 -6.54 -15.82 12.45
C LYS A 4 -5.77 -14.55 12.79
N GLU A 5 -4.50 -14.70 13.11
CA GLU A 5 -3.55 -13.59 13.32
C GLU A 5 -3.39 -12.87 11.98
N GLY A 6 -4.23 -11.86 11.75
CA GLY A 6 -4.06 -10.94 10.65
C GLY A 6 -2.96 -9.93 10.96
N ILE A 7 -2.30 -9.42 9.93
CA ILE A 7 -1.45 -8.24 10.09
C ILE A 7 -2.39 -7.06 10.22
N ASP A 8 -2.53 -6.53 11.44
CA ASP A 8 -3.24 -5.30 11.75
C ASP A 8 -2.21 -4.21 12.01
N HIS A 9 -1.92 -3.43 10.96
CA HIS A 9 -1.09 -2.25 11.11
C HIS A 9 -1.99 -1.05 11.37
N ARG A 10 -1.82 -0.38 12.52
CA ARG A 10 -2.56 0.83 12.91
C ARG A 10 -1.61 1.91 13.40
N LYS A 11 -1.55 3.04 12.69
CA LYS A 11 -0.87 4.24 13.21
C LYS A 11 -1.43 5.50 12.57
N TYR A 12 -1.73 6.48 13.43
CA TYR A 12 -2.23 7.84 13.15
C TYR A 12 -3.22 7.99 11.97
N GLY A 13 -2.71 8.03 10.73
CA GLY A 13 -3.49 8.33 9.52
C GLY A 13 -4.13 7.14 8.81
N PHE A 14 -3.76 5.88 9.10
CA PHE A 14 -4.42 4.74 8.46
C PHE A 14 -4.28 3.41 9.19
N THR A 15 -5.13 2.46 8.80
CA THR A 15 -4.99 1.03 9.07
C THR A 15 -4.83 0.25 7.78
N LYS A 16 -4.04 -0.83 7.84
CA LYS A 16 -3.95 -1.84 6.80
C LYS A 16 -4.13 -3.21 7.44
N TYR A 17 -5.13 -3.93 6.97
CA TYR A 17 -5.53 -5.22 7.54
C TYR A 17 -5.56 -6.30 6.45
N THR A 18 -4.95 -7.45 6.72
CA THR A 18 -5.13 -8.66 5.91
C THR A 18 -5.17 -9.91 6.79
N THR A 19 -5.99 -10.89 6.40
CA THR A 19 -6.00 -12.24 6.98
C THR A 19 -5.18 -13.23 6.15
N THR A 20 -4.61 -12.77 5.03
CA THR A 20 -3.94 -13.61 4.05
C THR A 20 -2.44 -13.40 4.16
N THR A 21 -1.78 -14.33 4.86
CA THR A 21 -0.33 -14.41 4.96
C THR A 21 0.14 -15.80 4.52
N SER A 22 1.30 -15.87 3.90
CA SER A 22 1.97 -17.14 3.63
C SER A 22 2.57 -17.73 4.92
N PRO A 23 2.93 -19.03 4.95
CA PRO A 23 3.49 -19.69 6.13
C PRO A 23 4.78 -19.06 6.69
N ASP A 24 5.49 -18.30 5.86
CA ASP A 24 6.69 -17.52 6.22
C ASP A 24 6.38 -16.11 6.76
N GLY A 25 5.11 -15.76 6.91
CA GLY A 25 4.65 -14.46 7.41
C GLY A 25 4.64 -13.34 6.35
N CYS A 26 4.91 -13.64 5.08
CA CYS A 26 4.80 -12.67 4.00
C CYS A 26 3.35 -12.49 3.51
N ILE A 27 3.10 -11.40 2.78
CA ILE A 27 1.83 -11.18 2.08
C ILE A 27 2.00 -11.72 0.65
N PRO A 28 1.25 -12.75 0.23
CA PRO A 28 1.39 -13.32 -1.11
C PRO A 28 0.76 -12.43 -2.19
N ASP A 29 1.22 -12.55 -3.43
CA ASP A 29 0.62 -11.85 -4.56
C ASP A 29 -0.86 -12.23 -4.76
N GLY A 30 -1.66 -11.21 -5.06
CA GLY A 30 -3.12 -11.30 -5.11
C GLY A 30 -3.79 -11.30 -3.73
N ALA A 31 -3.04 -11.24 -2.62
CA ALA A 31 -3.65 -11.16 -1.29
C ALA A 31 -4.45 -9.87 -1.14
N GLU A 32 -5.69 -10.03 -0.70
CA GLU A 32 -6.56 -8.92 -0.36
C GLU A 32 -6.13 -8.25 0.95
N PHE A 33 -6.18 -6.93 0.99
CA PHE A 33 -6.08 -6.15 2.22
C PHE A 33 -7.10 -5.02 2.22
N THR A 34 -7.61 -4.72 3.42
CA THR A 34 -8.47 -3.56 3.67
C THR A 34 -7.61 -2.39 4.15
N VAL A 35 -7.80 -1.22 3.55
CA VAL A 35 -7.21 0.03 4.00
C VAL A 35 -8.30 0.94 4.54
N THR A 36 -8.08 1.52 5.71
CA THR A 36 -8.95 2.58 6.26
C THR A 36 -8.11 3.81 6.51
N LEU A 37 -8.52 4.97 5.98
CA LEU A 37 -7.84 6.25 6.15
C LEU A 37 -8.57 7.09 7.18
N TYR A 38 -7.82 7.79 8.03
CA TYR A 38 -8.33 8.66 9.09
C TYR A 38 -7.83 10.09 8.92
N ASN A 39 -8.67 11.06 9.26
CA ASN A 39 -8.23 12.46 9.37
C ASN A 39 -7.47 12.71 10.68
N THR A 40 -7.03 13.94 10.90
CA THR A 40 -6.31 14.35 12.11
C THR A 40 -7.12 14.21 13.40
N ASP A 41 -8.45 14.16 13.31
CA ASP A 41 -9.36 13.92 14.44
C ASP A 41 -9.67 12.43 14.63
N HIS A 42 -8.94 11.54 13.97
CA HIS A 42 -9.13 10.09 13.95
C HIS A 42 -10.51 9.61 13.46
N LYS A 43 -11.22 10.45 12.70
CA LYS A 43 -12.45 10.04 12.03
C LYS A 43 -12.12 9.33 10.73
N GLU A 44 -12.77 8.19 10.48
CA GLU A 44 -12.68 7.48 9.21
C GLU A 44 -13.12 8.41 8.08
N THR A 45 -12.29 8.52 7.05
CA THR A 45 -12.54 9.35 5.87
C THR A 45 -12.79 8.50 4.63
N CYS A 46 -12.14 7.34 4.54
CA CYS A 46 -12.23 6.46 3.40
C CYS A 46 -11.88 5.03 3.83
N LYS A 47 -12.56 4.06 3.24
CA LYS A 47 -12.27 2.64 3.41
C LYS A 47 -12.38 1.94 2.06
N PHE A 48 -11.37 1.14 1.73
CA PHE A 48 -11.34 0.42 0.46
C PHE A 48 -10.60 -0.90 0.57
N THR A 49 -10.93 -1.79 -0.35
CA THR A 49 -10.24 -3.07 -0.57
C THR A 49 -9.20 -2.89 -1.67
N ALA A 50 -8.01 -3.44 -1.45
CA ALA A 50 -6.92 -3.46 -2.42
C ALA A 50 -6.24 -4.83 -2.42
N TYR A 51 -5.47 -5.08 -3.48
CA TYR A 51 -4.77 -6.35 -3.69
C TYR A 51 -3.27 -6.13 -3.73
N TYR A 52 -2.52 -6.99 -3.05
CA TYR A 52 -1.07 -6.92 -3.05
C TYR A 52 -0.54 -7.49 -4.35
N HIS A 53 0.35 -6.75 -5.00
CA HIS A 53 1.12 -7.19 -6.14
C HIS A 53 2.58 -6.86 -5.89
N SER A 54 3.45 -7.85 -5.99
CA SER A 54 4.88 -7.70 -5.86
C SER A 54 5.44 -6.82 -6.97
N PRO A 55 6.61 -6.20 -6.77
CA PRO A 55 7.28 -5.45 -7.83
C PRO A 55 7.46 -6.26 -9.12
N SER A 56 7.79 -7.55 -9.00
CA SER A 56 7.93 -8.45 -10.16
C SER A 56 6.63 -8.63 -10.94
N THR A 57 5.48 -8.66 -10.27
CA THR A 57 4.18 -8.76 -10.94
C THR A 57 3.89 -7.50 -11.76
N TYR A 58 4.18 -6.31 -11.23
CA TYR A 58 4.08 -5.08 -12.01
C TYR A 58 5.02 -5.08 -13.21
N GLU A 59 6.29 -5.43 -13.02
CA GLU A 59 7.28 -5.47 -14.10
C GLU A 59 6.87 -6.43 -15.22
N GLN A 60 6.37 -7.62 -14.88
CA GLN A 60 5.90 -8.61 -15.84
C GLN A 60 4.71 -8.07 -16.65
N VAL A 61 3.68 -7.54 -16.00
CA VAL A 61 2.48 -7.01 -16.68
C VAL A 61 2.83 -5.87 -17.63
N PHE A 62 3.67 -4.93 -17.21
CA PHE A 62 4.08 -3.81 -18.07
C PHE A 62 4.90 -4.29 -19.28
N LYS A 63 5.77 -5.27 -19.09
CA LYS A 63 6.53 -5.91 -20.18
C LYS A 63 5.60 -6.58 -21.19
N GLU A 64 4.64 -7.38 -20.72
CA GLU A 64 3.65 -8.05 -21.57
C GLU A 64 2.77 -7.05 -22.34
N ALA A 65 2.42 -5.93 -21.70
CA ALA A 65 1.69 -4.82 -22.31
C ALA A 65 2.54 -3.93 -23.25
N ARG A 66 3.80 -4.32 -23.50
CA ARG A 66 4.76 -3.64 -24.41
C ARG A 66 5.13 -2.22 -23.98
N PHE A 67 5.13 -1.92 -22.68
CA PHE A 67 5.75 -0.70 -22.18
C PHE A 67 7.27 -0.80 -22.32
N LYS A 68 7.91 0.32 -22.65
CA LYS A 68 9.37 0.40 -22.85
C LYS A 68 10.11 0.64 -21.54
N THR A 69 9.53 1.46 -20.66
CA THR A 69 10.12 1.81 -19.37
C THR A 69 9.08 1.71 -18.28
N LEU A 70 9.54 1.33 -17.09
CA LEU A 70 8.79 1.38 -15.84
C LEU A 70 9.71 1.99 -14.79
N GLN A 71 9.26 3.07 -14.16
CA GLN A 71 9.98 3.74 -13.09
C GLN A 71 9.07 3.84 -11.86
N TRP A 72 9.55 3.31 -10.74
CA TRP A 72 8.93 3.48 -9.43
C TRP A 72 9.15 4.91 -8.93
N VAL A 73 8.07 5.55 -8.50
CA VAL A 73 8.11 6.90 -7.94
C VAL A 73 7.86 6.81 -6.44
N PRO A 74 8.84 7.16 -5.59
CA PRO A 74 8.63 7.18 -4.15
C PRO A 74 7.64 8.30 -3.80
N TYR A 75 6.77 8.03 -2.84
CA TYR A 75 5.92 9.07 -2.25
C TYR A 75 6.80 10.10 -1.54
N LYS A 76 6.42 11.37 -1.66
CA LYS A 76 7.03 12.47 -0.94
C LYS A 76 5.92 13.27 -0.26
N LEU A 77 6.13 13.62 1.00
CA LEU A 77 5.26 14.57 1.67
C LEU A 77 5.52 15.97 1.10
N ASP A 78 4.46 16.74 0.90
CA ASP A 78 4.61 18.17 0.61
C ASP A 78 5.39 18.83 1.77
N PRO A 79 6.50 19.54 1.49
CA PRO A 79 7.33 20.15 2.52
C PRO A 79 6.59 21.17 3.39
N ASN A 80 5.45 21.70 2.92
CA ASN A 80 4.64 22.68 3.64
C ASN A 80 3.63 22.04 4.61
N VAL A 81 3.51 20.71 4.66
CA VAL A 81 2.62 20.02 5.60
C VAL A 81 3.18 20.13 7.03
N PRO A 82 2.43 20.71 7.98
CA PRO A 82 2.97 21.02 9.31
C PRO A 82 3.08 19.81 10.25
N ILE A 83 2.46 18.67 9.92
CA ILE A 83 2.36 17.49 10.81
C ILE A 83 3.01 16.28 10.12
N LYS A 84 4.33 16.29 9.97
CA LYS A 84 5.05 15.24 9.22
C LYS A 84 4.92 13.87 9.87
N GLU A 85 4.99 13.84 11.20
CA GLU A 85 4.96 12.64 12.04
C GLU A 85 3.64 11.85 11.89
N PHE A 86 2.55 12.55 11.54
CA PHE A 86 1.27 11.91 11.25
C PHE A 86 1.34 11.05 9.99
N PHE A 87 2.15 11.45 9.00
CA PHE A 87 2.26 10.80 7.70
C PHE A 87 3.47 9.88 7.57
N ASP A 88 4.46 9.92 8.47
CA ASP A 88 5.68 9.09 8.40
C ASP A 88 5.37 7.60 8.16
N ASP A 89 4.31 7.13 8.79
CA ASP A 89 3.87 5.76 8.69
C ASP A 89 3.22 5.40 7.35
N PHE A 90 2.57 6.38 6.71
CA PHE A 90 2.06 6.27 5.35
C PHE A 90 3.20 6.01 4.37
N PHE A 91 4.39 6.57 4.59
CA PHE A 91 5.56 6.31 3.74
C PHE A 91 6.22 4.95 4.00
N LYS A 92 6.10 4.43 5.21
CA LYS A 92 6.65 3.11 5.56
C LYS A 92 5.76 1.95 5.11
N TYR A 93 4.44 2.15 5.12
CA TYR A 93 3.45 1.12 4.81
C TYR A 93 2.47 1.58 3.72
N THR A 94 2.99 2.22 2.67
CA THR A 94 2.22 2.91 1.62
C THR A 94 1.02 2.12 1.11
N PRO A 95 -0.21 2.67 1.19
CA PRO A 95 -1.42 2.00 0.68
C PRO A 95 -1.56 2.11 -0.84
N ALA A 96 -0.66 2.82 -1.52
CA ALA A 96 -0.66 3.00 -2.97
C ALA A 96 0.78 2.90 -3.50
N VAL A 97 0.93 2.81 -4.83
CA VAL A 97 2.21 2.82 -5.55
C VAL A 97 2.23 3.91 -6.62
N GLY A 98 3.36 4.60 -6.75
CA GLY A 98 3.61 5.57 -7.82
C GLY A 98 4.42 4.94 -8.95
N LEU A 99 3.92 5.01 -10.19
CA LEU A 99 4.57 4.45 -11.37
C LEU A 99 4.56 5.46 -12.52
N ILE A 100 5.69 5.63 -13.18
CA ILE A 100 5.81 6.30 -14.48
C ILE A 100 6.17 5.25 -15.52
N SER A 101 5.47 5.24 -16.63
CA SER A 101 5.76 4.32 -17.73
C SER A 101 5.64 5.01 -19.08
N THR A 102 6.36 4.49 -20.07
CA THR A 102 6.26 4.98 -21.45
C THR A 102 5.88 3.84 -22.37
N LYS A 103 4.91 4.12 -23.25
CA LYS A 103 4.50 3.25 -24.33
C LYS A 103 4.92 3.90 -25.64
N LYS A 104 5.43 3.09 -26.58
CA LYS A 104 5.71 3.57 -27.94
C LYS A 104 4.41 3.90 -28.67
#